data_AF-A0A090Y424-F1
#
_entry.id   AF-A0A090Y424-F1
#
_cell.length_a   1.000
_cell.length_b   1.000
_cell.length_c   1.000
_cell.angle_alpha   90.00
_cell.angle_beta   90.00
_cell.angle_gamma   90.00
#
_symmetry.space_group_name_H-M   'P 1'
#
loop_
_entity.id
_entity.type
_entity.pdbx_description
1 polymer ?
#
loop_
_entity_poly.entity_id
_entity_poly.type
_entity_poly.pdbx_seq_one_letter_code
_entity_poly.pdbx_strand_id
1 'polypeptide(L)'
;MRVHYEILSLNVGIPVQVQFNNKEISTGINKFPASESLFLSWLNFEGDGQGDLVHHGGREKAVCVYPYDHYPFWENELQKTLDYGAF
;
A
#
# COMPACT_ATOMS: atom_id res chain seq x y z
N MET A 1 -13.92 -2.65 27.42
CA MET A 1 -14.36 -1.85 26.27
C MET A 1 -13.85 -2.53 25.00
N ARG A 2 -14.69 -2.71 23.98
CA ARG A 2 -14.20 -3.11 22.64
C ARG A 2 -13.81 -1.83 21.91
N VAL A 3 -12.58 -1.80 21.39
CA VAL A 3 -12.14 -0.76 20.47
C VAL A 3 -12.47 -1.24 19.06
N HIS A 4 -13.12 -0.39 18.27
CA HIS A 4 -13.36 -0.63 16.86
C HIS A 4 -12.35 0.21 16.07
N TYR A 5 -11.65 -0.44 15.15
CA TYR A 5 -10.78 0.23 14.19
C TYR A 5 -11.46 0.19 12.83
N GLU A 6 -11.48 1.32 12.15
CA GLU A 6 -12.03 1.46 10.80
C GLU A 6 -10.89 1.37 9.78
N ILE A 7 -11.13 0.64 8.69
CA ILE A 7 -10.26 0.66 7.51
C ILE A 7 -10.82 1.73 6.59
N LEU A 8 -10.17 2.90 6.54
CA LEU A 8 -10.63 4.03 5.71
C LEU A 8 -10.47 3.77 4.21
N SER A 9 -9.42 3.03 3.81
CA SER A 9 -9.21 2.58 2.44
C SER A 9 -8.42 1.29 2.41
N LEU A 10 -8.82 0.37 1.53
CA LEU A 10 -8.03 -0.77 1.11
C LEU A 10 -7.42 -0.42 -0.25
N ASN A 11 -6.10 -0.37 -0.35
CA ASN A 11 -5.42 0.02 -1.58
C ASN A 11 -4.65 -1.18 -2.15
N VAL A 12 -4.86 -1.49 -3.43
CA VAL A 12 -4.21 -2.61 -4.12
C VAL A 12 -3.56 -2.15 -5.42
N GLY A 13 -2.55 -2.88 -5.87
CA GLY A 13 -1.89 -2.64 -7.16
C GLY A 13 -0.86 -3.70 -7.48
N ILE A 14 -0.70 -3.99 -8.77
CA ILE A 14 0.32 -4.92 -9.26
C ILE A 14 1.65 -4.21 -9.53
N PRO A 15 2.79 -4.90 -9.38
CA PRO A 15 4.09 -4.31 -9.71
C PRO A 15 4.17 -3.85 -11.16
N VAL A 16 4.75 -2.66 -11.34
CA VAL A 16 5.00 -2.07 -12.66
C VAL A 16 6.48 -1.70 -12.79
N GLN A 17 6.96 -1.71 -14.03
CA GLN A 17 8.32 -1.25 -14.34
C GLN A 17 8.36 0.27 -14.36
N VAL A 18 9.30 0.86 -13.61
CA VAL A 18 9.52 2.31 -13.57
C VAL A 18 11.00 2.64 -13.68
N GLN A 19 11.31 3.83 -14.19
CA GLN A 19 12.68 4.37 -14.19
C GLN A 19 12.95 5.09 -12.87
N PHE A 20 13.95 4.63 -12.13
CA PHE A 20 14.40 5.25 -10.88
C PHE A 20 15.94 5.24 -10.82
N ASN A 21 16.55 6.40 -10.60
CA ASN A 21 18.01 6.56 -10.54
C ASN A 21 18.76 5.91 -11.73
N ASN A 22 18.28 6.16 -12.96
CA ASN A 22 18.83 5.60 -14.21
C ASN A 22 18.81 4.06 -14.28
N LYS A 23 17.92 3.41 -13.53
CA LYS A 23 17.68 1.96 -13.59
C LYS A 23 16.19 1.69 -13.73
N GLU A 24 15.87 0.66 -14.50
CA GLU A 24 14.52 0.09 -14.50
C GLU A 24 14.36 -0.80 -13.27
N ILE A 25 13.31 -0.54 -12.48
CA ILE A 25 12.96 -1.34 -11.30
C ILE A 25 11.49 -1.79 -11.38
N SER A 26 11.20 -2.98 -10.85
CA SER A 26 9.84 -3.45 -10.61
C SER A 26 9.39 -2.98 -9.24
N THR A 27 8.29 -2.23 -9.17
CA THR A 27 7.76 -1.73 -7.90
C THR A 27 6.25 -1.87 -7.82
N GLY A 28 5.75 -2.30 -6.66
CA GLY A 28 4.33 -2.37 -6.31
C GLY A 28 3.86 -1.21 -5.43
N ILE A 29 4.63 -0.12 -5.35
CA ILE A 29 4.33 1.04 -4.48
C ILE A 29 3.08 1.81 -4.93
N ASN A 30 2.78 1.79 -6.23
CA ASN A 30 1.61 2.46 -6.77
C ASN A 30 0.38 1.58 -6.51
N LYS A 31 -0.39 1.91 -5.48
CA LYS A 31 -1.64 1.23 -5.11
C LYS A 31 -2.79 2.23 -5.13
N PHE A 32 -3.97 1.75 -5.49
CA PHE A 32 -5.17 2.58 -5.62
C PHE A 32 -6.31 2.00 -4.78
N PRO A 33 -7.22 2.86 -4.27
CA PRO A 33 -8.39 2.40 -3.51
C PRO A 33 -9.20 1.37 -4.29
N ALA A 34 -9.49 0.24 -3.63
CA ALA A 34 -10.42 -0.75 -4.12
C ALA A 34 -11.86 -0.25 -3.95
N SER A 35 -12.72 -0.50 -4.93
CA SER A 35 -14.15 -0.14 -4.88
C SER A 35 -15.02 -1.20 -4.20
N GLU A 36 -14.46 -2.37 -3.91
CA GLU A 36 -15.18 -3.52 -3.37
C GLU A 36 -14.34 -4.28 -2.34
N SER A 37 -15.01 -5.17 -1.60
CA SER A 37 -14.33 -6.08 -0.68
C SER A 37 -13.50 -7.10 -1.45
N LEU A 38 -12.24 -7.27 -1.04
CA LEU A 38 -11.31 -8.19 -1.69
C LEU A 38 -10.95 -9.37 -0.79
N PHE A 39 -10.72 -10.53 -1.40
CA PHE A 39 -10.25 -11.70 -0.68
C PHE A 39 -8.77 -11.53 -0.28
N LEU A 40 -8.46 -11.76 0.99
CA LEU A 40 -7.08 -11.82 1.49
C LEU A 40 -6.61 -13.28 1.55
N SER A 41 -5.62 -13.61 0.71
CA SER A 41 -4.92 -14.89 0.76
C SER A 41 -3.81 -14.87 1.83
N TRP A 42 -3.04 -15.96 1.93
CA TRP A 42 -1.84 -15.99 2.77
C TRP A 42 -0.74 -15.04 2.32
N LEU A 43 -0.79 -14.53 1.09
CA LEU A 43 0.31 -13.78 0.50
C LEU A 43 -0.06 -12.34 0.15
N ASN A 44 -1.27 -12.08 -0.35
CA ASN A 44 -1.74 -10.76 -0.76
C ASN A 44 -3.28 -10.73 -0.85
N PHE A 45 -3.85 -9.52 -0.98
CA PHE A 45 -5.21 -9.34 -1.48
C PHE A 45 -5.31 -9.69 -2.97
N GLU A 46 -6.51 -10.07 -3.42
CA GLU A 46 -6.80 -10.19 -4.85
C GLU A 46 -6.54 -8.85 -5.57
N GLY A 47 -5.85 -8.89 -6.71
CA GLY A 47 -5.44 -7.69 -7.44
C GLY A 47 -4.21 -6.95 -6.88
N ASP A 48 -3.63 -7.41 -5.77
CA ASP A 48 -2.43 -6.83 -5.16
C ASP A 48 -1.15 -7.62 -5.47
N GLY A 49 -0.02 -6.93 -5.51
CA GLY A 49 1.28 -7.57 -5.62
C GLY A 49 2.46 -6.73 -5.12
N GLN A 50 3.62 -7.38 -5.06
CA GLN A 50 4.85 -6.86 -4.47
C GLN A 50 6.01 -7.00 -5.48
N GLY A 51 6.84 -5.98 -5.60
CA GLY A 51 7.89 -5.92 -6.64
C GLY A 51 9.08 -6.86 -6.39
N ASP A 52 9.42 -7.12 -5.13
CA ASP A 52 10.51 -8.02 -4.73
C ASP A 52 10.01 -9.03 -3.70
N LEU A 53 9.75 -10.25 -4.15
CA LEU A 53 9.24 -11.31 -3.28
C LEU A 53 10.30 -11.95 -2.38
N VAL A 54 11.59 -11.75 -2.65
CA VAL A 54 12.68 -12.30 -1.83
C VAL A 54 12.79 -11.51 -0.53
N HIS A 55 12.80 -10.18 -0.61
CA HIS A 55 12.97 -9.32 0.56
C HIS A 55 11.65 -8.78 1.10
N HIS A 56 10.67 -8.51 0.24
CA HIS A 56 9.40 -7.88 0.63
C HIS A 56 8.21 -8.84 0.60
N GLY A 57 8.34 -10.02 0.00
CA GLY A 57 7.26 -11.01 -0.07
C GLY A 57 7.09 -11.93 1.15
N GLY A 58 6.05 -12.76 1.07
CA GLY A 58 5.76 -13.82 2.03
C GLY A 58 4.65 -13.46 3.02
N ARG A 59 4.16 -14.47 3.73
CA ARG A 59 3.00 -14.37 4.62
C ARG A 59 3.14 -13.29 5.70
N GLU A 60 4.34 -13.11 6.23
CA GLU A 60 4.64 -12.11 7.26
C GLU A 60 4.59 -10.66 6.73
N LYS A 61 4.49 -10.47 5.41
CA LYS A 61 4.42 -9.17 4.73
C LYS A 61 3.27 -9.12 3.72
N ALA A 62 2.21 -9.87 3.98
CA ALA A 62 1.05 -9.95 3.08
C ALA A 62 0.19 -8.68 3.05
N VAL A 63 0.27 -7.85 4.10
CA VAL A 63 -0.48 -6.60 4.22
C VAL A 63 0.42 -5.54 4.86
N CYS A 64 0.49 -4.36 4.24
CA CYS A 64 1.06 -3.15 4.83
C CYS A 64 -0.10 -2.32 5.42
N VAL A 65 0.08 -1.79 6.63
CA VAL A 65 -0.91 -0.94 7.30
C VAL A 65 -0.26 0.36 7.69
N TYR A 66 -0.90 1.48 7.35
CA TYR A 66 -0.44 2.82 7.69
C TYR A 66 -1.55 3.61 8.40
N PRO A 67 -1.32 4.13 9.63
CA PRO A 67 -2.31 4.92 10.35
C PRO A 67 -2.62 6.25 9.63
N TYR A 68 -3.91 6.53 9.42
CA TYR A 68 -4.32 7.80 8.82
C TYR A 68 -3.99 9.01 9.72
N ASP A 69 -3.89 8.81 11.03
CA ASP A 69 -3.50 9.85 12.00
C ASP A 69 -2.14 10.50 11.70
N HIS A 70 -1.30 9.87 10.87
CA HIS A 70 -0.02 10.44 10.41
C HIS A 70 -0.14 11.29 9.14
N TYR A 71 -1.24 11.20 8.38
CA TYR A 71 -1.43 11.98 7.14
C TYR A 71 -1.34 13.49 7.39
N PRO A 72 -2.04 14.08 8.39
CA PRO A 72 -1.98 15.53 8.61
C PRO A 72 -0.56 16.06 8.85
N PHE A 73 0.29 15.27 9.53
CA PHE A 73 1.69 15.61 9.72
C PHE A 73 2.43 15.66 8.38
N TRP A 74 2.32 14.63 7.54
CA TRP A 74 3.01 14.59 6.24
C TRP A 74 2.47 15.58 5.23
N GLU A 75 1.16 15.81 5.22
CA GLU A 75 0.55 16.82 4.35
C GLU A 75 1.04 18.23 4.70
N ASN A 76 1.24 18.51 6.00
CA ASN A 76 1.88 19.73 6.46
C ASN A 76 3.36 19.79 6.05
N GLU A 77 4.15 18.75 6.30
CA GLU A 77 5.58 18.77 5.95
C GLU A 77 5.82 18.88 4.44
N LEU A 78 4.97 18.25 3.62
CA LEU A 78 5.09 18.24 2.15
C LEU A 78 4.32 19.37 1.46
N GLN A 79 3.53 20.14 2.22
CA GLN A 79 2.66 21.20 1.70
C GLN A 79 1.73 20.71 0.57
N LYS A 80 1.19 19.49 0.71
CA LYS A 80 0.36 18.84 -0.29
C LYS A 80 -0.59 17.84 0.37
N THR A 81 -1.83 17.78 -0.11
CA THR A 81 -2.76 16.68 0.22
C THR A 81 -2.24 15.35 -0.33
N LEU A 82 -2.35 14.30 0.47
CA LEU A 82 -1.95 12.94 0.11
C LEU A 82 -3.19 12.07 -0.11
N ASP A 83 -3.23 11.40 -1.25
CA ASP A 83 -4.27 10.42 -1.55
C ASP A 83 -4.09 9.16 -0.70
N TYR A 84 -5.16 8.39 -0.52
CA TYR A 84 -5.04 7.05 0.05
C TYR A 84 -4.10 6.18 -0.79
N GLY A 85 -3.23 5.43 -0.12
CA GLY A 85 -2.19 4.63 -0.78
C GLY A 85 -0.87 5.37 -0.97
N ALA A 86 -0.69 6.55 -0.37
CA ALA A 86 0.58 7.29 -0.40
C ALA A 86 1.76 6.59 0.32
N PHE A 87 1.49 5.56 1.12
CA PHE A 87 2.47 4.79 1.91
C PHE A 87 2.26 3.29 1.76
#